data_AF-A0A9E7D662-F1
#
_entry.id   AF-A0A9E7D662-F1
#
_cell.length_a   1.000
_cell.length_b   1.000
_cell.length_c   1.000
_cell.angle_alpha   90.00
_cell.angle_beta   90.00
_cell.angle_gamma   90.00
#
_symmetry.space_group_name_H-M   'P 1'
#
loop_
_entity.id
_entity.type
_entity.pdbx_description
1 polymer ?
#
loop_
_entity_poly.entity_id
_entity_poly.type
_entity_poly.pdbx_seq_one_letter_code
_entity_poly.pdbx_strand_id
1 'polypeptide(L)'
;MSSRYLRLDPETVRLLDSCIAQAQHAAAQLHREGVDDVMRMRLASALMEAISLGERDEERLVAFALQVVPAYREKLAKQAPPLPEAPPRQRRGEAVAPGR
;
A
#
# COMPACT_ATOMS: atom_id res chain seq x y z
N MET A 1 27.90 -0.69 -20.87
CA MET A 1 26.85 -0.24 -19.93
C MET A 1 25.54 -0.18 -20.71
N SER A 2 24.82 -1.31 -20.80
CA SER A 2 23.61 -1.39 -21.62
C SER A 2 22.45 -0.70 -20.91
N SER A 3 22.11 0.50 -21.35
CA SER A 3 20.84 1.14 -21.00
C SER A 3 19.72 0.20 -21.46
N ARG A 4 19.08 -0.48 -20.51
CA ARG A 4 17.88 -1.28 -20.76
C ARG A 4 16.75 -0.30 -21.06
N TYR A 5 16.64 0.11 -22.32
CA TYR A 5 15.46 0.79 -22.82
C TYR A 5 14.30 -0.20 -22.67
N LEU A 6 13.48 -0.01 -21.62
CA LEU A 6 12.20 -0.69 -21.46
C LEU A 6 11.34 -0.30 -22.66
N ARG A 7 11.27 -1.16 -23.67
CA ARG A 7 10.24 -1.07 -24.71
C ARG A 7 8.93 -1.45 -24.04
N LEU A 8 8.23 -0.44 -23.53
CA LEU A 8 6.87 -0.59 -23.09
C LEU A 8 5.98 -0.66 -24.33
N ASP A 9 5.13 -1.68 -24.39
CA ASP A 9 4.09 -1.74 -25.40
C ASP A 9 3.17 -0.53 -25.25
N PRO A 10 2.62 0.02 -26.34
CA PRO A 10 1.73 1.19 -26.28
C PRO A 10 0.49 0.94 -25.40
N GLU A 11 0.07 -0.31 -25.28
CA GLU A 11 -0.98 -0.73 -24.35
C GLU A 11 -0.54 -0.57 -22.88
N THR A 12 0.71 -0.94 -22.55
CA THR A 12 1.27 -0.74 -21.21
C THR A 12 1.43 0.74 -20.86
N VAL A 13 1.74 1.59 -21.85
CA VAL A 13 1.79 3.05 -21.63
C VAL A 13 0.40 3.61 -21.31
N ARG A 14 -0.65 3.15 -22.01
CA ARG A 14 -2.04 3.56 -21.72
C ARG A 14 -2.49 3.07 -20.34
N LEU A 15 -2.14 1.83 -20.00
CA LEU A 15 -2.39 1.25 -18.67
C LEU A 15 -1.76 2.10 -17.57
N LEU A 16 -0.47 2.46 -17.74
CA LEU A 16 0.26 3.33 -16.82
C LEU A 16 -0.42 4.68 -16.65
N ASP A 17 -0.84 5.31 -17.75
CA ASP A 17 -1.46 6.63 -17.72
C ASP A 17 -2.82 6.59 -16.98
N SER A 18 -3.65 5.59 -17.27
CA SER A 18 -4.89 5.32 -16.52
C SER A 18 -4.64 5.09 -15.04
N CYS A 19 -3.69 4.22 -14.69
CA CYS A 19 -3.36 3.90 -13.30
C CYS A 19 -2.81 5.13 -12.56
N ILE A 20 -1.98 5.95 -13.19
CA ILE A 20 -1.46 7.20 -12.63
C ILE A 20 -2.62 8.15 -12.35
N ALA A 21 -3.54 8.36 -13.30
CA ALA A 21 -4.68 9.25 -13.12
C ALA A 21 -5.59 8.79 -11.97
N GLN A 22 -5.89 7.49 -11.89
CA GLN A 22 -6.70 6.91 -10.81
C GLN A 22 -6.02 7.05 -9.45
N ALA A 23 -4.72 6.71 -9.37
CA ALA A 23 -3.97 6.80 -8.12
C ALA A 23 -3.81 8.26 -7.66
N GLN A 24 -3.62 9.20 -8.58
CA GLN A 24 -3.60 10.64 -8.26
C GLN A 24 -4.95 11.12 -7.74
N HIS A 25 -6.05 10.71 -8.37
CA HIS A 25 -7.39 11.09 -7.92
C HIS A 25 -7.69 10.54 -6.52
N ALA A 26 -7.34 9.28 -6.26
CA ALA A 26 -7.49 8.68 -4.94
C ALA A 26 -6.56 9.34 -3.89
N ALA A 27 -5.31 9.64 -4.26
CA ALA A 27 -4.39 10.37 -3.38
C ALA A 27 -4.89 11.78 -3.07
N ALA A 28 -5.42 12.52 -4.05
CA ALA A 28 -5.98 13.85 -3.85
C ALA A 28 -7.20 13.86 -2.90
N GLN A 29 -8.02 12.80 -2.92
CA GLN A 29 -9.12 12.67 -1.96
C GLN A 29 -8.64 12.43 -0.52
N LEU A 30 -7.43 11.86 -0.35
CA LEU A 30 -6.85 11.54 0.96
C LEU A 30 -5.93 12.65 1.48
N HIS A 31 -5.23 13.35 0.58
CA HIS A 31 -4.32 14.43 0.86
C HIS A 31 -5.02 15.78 0.63
N ARG A 32 -5.39 16.47 1.71
CA ARG A 32 -6.01 17.81 1.64
C ARG A 32 -5.12 18.86 0.98
N GLU A 33 -3.81 18.65 0.98
CA GLU A 33 -2.82 19.58 0.40
C GLU A 33 -2.57 19.36 -1.10
N GLY A 34 -3.27 18.39 -1.71
CA GLY A 34 -3.11 18.06 -3.13
C GLY A 34 -1.97 17.07 -3.39
N VAL A 35 -1.80 16.74 -4.68
CA VAL A 35 -0.77 15.82 -5.15
C VAL A 35 0.39 16.66 -5.69
N ASP A 36 1.53 16.63 -5.01
CA ASP A 36 2.75 17.30 -5.46
C ASP A 36 3.51 16.48 -6.52
N ASP A 37 4.49 17.10 -7.18
CA ASP A 37 5.30 16.44 -8.21
C ASP A 37 6.10 15.26 -7.65
N VAL A 38 6.49 15.35 -6.37
CA VAL A 38 7.19 14.28 -5.66
C VAL A 38 6.28 13.04 -5.52
N MET A 39 5.02 13.22 -5.14
CA MET A 39 4.03 12.15 -5.06
C MET A 39 3.76 11.55 -6.43
N ARG A 40 3.64 12.38 -7.48
CA ARG A 40 3.50 11.88 -8.86
C ARG A 40 4.67 10.99 -9.27
N MET A 41 5.91 11.41 -9.01
CA MET A 41 7.10 10.60 -9.29
C MET A 41 7.10 9.29 -8.51
N ARG A 42 6.67 9.30 -7.24
CA ARG A 42 6.58 8.09 -6.41
C ARG A 42 5.52 7.11 -6.94
N LEU A 43 4.35 7.61 -7.32
CA LEU A 43 3.29 6.80 -7.94
C LEU A 43 3.78 6.17 -9.24
N ALA A 44 4.39 6.95 -10.13
CA ALA A 44 4.95 6.46 -11.39
C ALA A 44 6.04 5.39 -11.16
N SER A 45 6.94 5.62 -10.19
CA SER A 45 7.99 4.65 -9.84
C SER A 45 7.42 3.33 -9.35
N ALA A 46 6.42 3.36 -8.47
CA ALA A 46 5.76 2.17 -7.96
C ALA A 46 5.04 1.38 -9.06
N LEU A 47 4.36 2.07 -9.98
CA LEU A 47 3.69 1.43 -11.12
C LEU A 47 4.69 0.79 -12.09
N MET A 48 5.79 1.48 -12.40
CA MET A 48 6.86 0.93 -13.24
C MET A 48 7.50 -0.31 -12.60
N GLU A 49 7.67 -0.33 -11.28
CA GLU A 49 8.18 -1.49 -10.55
C GLU A 49 7.20 -2.66 -10.59
N ALA A 50 5.91 -2.44 -10.34
CA ALA A 50 4.90 -3.48 -10.40
C ALA A 50 4.76 -4.10 -11.81
N ILE A 51 4.82 -3.28 -12.86
CA ILE A 51 4.85 -3.76 -14.24
C ILE A 51 6.14 -4.55 -14.53
N SER A 52 7.28 -4.12 -13.97
CA SER A 52 8.54 -4.86 -14.10
C SER A 52 8.51 -6.22 -13.40
N LEU A 53 7.65 -6.39 -12.39
CA LEU A 53 7.37 -7.67 -11.72
C LEU A 53 6.37 -8.54 -12.51
N GLY A 54 5.82 -8.04 -13.62
CA GLY A 54 4.88 -8.75 -14.48
C GLY A 54 3.41 -8.52 -14.14
N GLU A 55 3.10 -7.60 -13.23
CA GLU A 55 1.71 -7.25 -12.89
C GLU A 55 1.08 -6.42 -14.03
N ARG A 56 -0.14 -6.80 -14.42
CA ARG A 56 -0.90 -6.17 -15.52
C ARG A 56 -2.33 -5.81 -15.12
N ASP A 57 -2.77 -6.25 -13.95
CA ASP A 57 -4.07 -5.93 -13.41
C ASP A 57 -4.10 -4.47 -12.91
N GLU A 58 -5.01 -3.66 -13.46
CA GLU A 58 -5.11 -2.23 -13.11
C GLU A 58 -5.38 -2.01 -11.62
N GLU A 59 -6.27 -2.79 -11.02
CA GLU A 59 -6.65 -2.62 -9.61
C GLU A 59 -5.44 -2.91 -8.70
N ARG A 60 -4.68 -3.95 -9.02
CA ARG A 60 -3.46 -4.30 -8.28
C ARG A 60 -2.37 -3.26 -8.46
N LEU A 61 -2.20 -2.73 -9.66
CA LEU A 61 -1.23 -1.66 -9.95
C LEU A 61 -1.56 -0.40 -9.16
N VAL A 62 -2.82 0.04 -9.19
CA VAL A 62 -3.28 1.21 -8.42
C VAL A 62 -3.16 0.97 -6.92
N ALA A 63 -3.55 -0.21 -6.42
CA ALA A 63 -3.41 -0.55 -5.01
C ALA A 63 -1.94 -0.54 -4.56
N PHE A 64 -1.03 -1.07 -5.37
CA PHE A 64 0.40 -1.05 -5.11
C PHE A 64 0.96 0.39 -5.09
N ALA A 65 0.57 1.21 -6.06
CA ALA A 65 0.96 2.61 -6.11
C ALA A 65 0.43 3.40 -4.90
N LEU A 66 -0.80 3.16 -4.46
CA LEU A 66 -1.34 3.84 -3.29
C LEU A 66 -0.63 3.46 -1.98
N GLN A 67 0.05 2.32 -1.90
CA GLN A 67 0.85 1.97 -0.73
C GLN A 67 2.03 2.92 -0.50
N VAL A 68 2.53 3.63 -1.53
CA VAL A 68 3.59 4.63 -1.34
C VAL A 68 3.07 5.96 -0.77
N VAL A 69 1.75 6.15 -0.75
CA VAL A 69 1.10 7.34 -0.18
C VAL A 69 0.98 7.17 1.34
N PRO A 70 1.65 8.00 2.17
CA PRO A 70 1.64 7.84 3.63
C PRO A 70 0.22 7.89 4.22
N ALA A 71 -0.60 8.83 3.76
CA ALA A 71 -1.99 8.97 4.21
C ALA A 71 -2.86 7.74 3.90
N TYR A 72 -2.59 7.04 2.80
CA TYR A 72 -3.30 5.80 2.47
C TYR A 72 -2.91 4.67 3.43
N ARG A 73 -1.62 4.54 3.76
CA ARG A 73 -1.15 3.55 4.75
C ARG A 73 -1.76 3.82 6.13
N GLU A 74 -1.83 5.08 6.56
CA GLU A 74 -2.46 5.45 7.82
C GLU A 74 -3.96 5.14 7.82
N LYS A 75 -4.67 5.42 6.72
CA LYS A 75 -6.09 5.08 6.58
C LYS A 75 -6.30 3.55 6.61
N LEU A 76 -5.45 2.80 5.92
CA LEU A 76 -5.49 1.34 5.92
C LEU A 76 -5.21 0.78 7.32
N ALA A 77 -4.22 1.32 8.03
CA ALA A 77 -3.92 0.95 9.41
C ALA A 77 -5.06 1.31 10.38
N LYS A 78 -5.77 2.41 10.14
CA LYS A 78 -6.97 2.81 10.92
C LYS A 78 -8.22 1.98 10.58
N GLN A 79 -8.30 1.42 9.37
CA GLN A 79 -9.40 0.56 8.93
C GLN A 79 -9.16 -0.92 9.23
N ALA A 80 -7.91 -1.34 9.44
CA ALA A 80 -7.61 -2.65 9.98
C ALA A 80 -8.29 -2.75 11.36
N PRO A 81 -9.17 -3.73 11.60
CA PRO A 81 -9.76 -3.93 12.91
C PRO A 81 -8.61 -4.08 13.92
N PRO A 82 -8.73 -3.49 15.13
CA PRO A 82 -7.73 -3.71 16.15
C PRO A 82 -7.58 -5.22 16.32
N LEU A 83 -6.34 -5.71 16.21
CA LEU A 83 -6.01 -7.10 16.50
C LEU A 83 -6.72 -7.47 17.81
N PRO A 84 -7.52 -8.54 17.84
CA PRO A 84 -8.18 -8.94 19.07
C PRO A 84 -7.09 -9.13 20.13
N GLU A 85 -7.19 -8.35 21.21
CA GLU A 85 -6.30 -8.43 22.37
C GLU A 85 -6.09 -9.91 22.69
N ALA A 86 -4.83 -10.32 22.74
CA ALA A 86 -4.48 -11.69 23.11
C ALA A 86 -5.22 -12.05 24.41
N PRO A 87 -5.87 -13.23 24.48
CA PRO A 87 -6.70 -13.58 25.62
C PRO A 87 -5.89 -13.45 26.91
N PRO A 88 -6.52 -12.97 28.01
CA PRO A 88 -5.82 -12.76 29.26
C PRO A 88 -5.16 -14.08 29.64
N ARG A 89 -3.82 -14.09 29.72
CA ARG A 89 -3.06 -15.21 30.27
C ARG A 89 -3.63 -15.46 31.67
N GLN A 90 -4.46 -16.48 31.79
CA GLN A 90 -4.87 -17.03 33.07
C GLN A 90 -3.58 -17.29 33.84
N ARG A 91 -3.30 -16.45 34.84
CA ARG A 91 -2.37 -16.83 35.91
C ARG A 91 -3.00 -18.05 36.57
N ARG A 92 -2.62 -19.24 36.11
CA ARG A 92 -2.59 -20.43 36.96
C ARG A 92 -1.57 -20.12 38.07
N GLY A 93 -2.05 -19.41 39.08
CA GLY A 93 -1.37 -19.31 40.36
C GLY A 93 -1.57 -20.63 41.08
N GLU A 94 -0.45 -21.26 41.38
CA GLU A 94 -0.28 -22.46 42.18
C GLU A 94 -1.02 -22.43 43.53
N ALA A 95 -1.22 -23.65 44.02
CA ALA A 95 -1.77 -24.01 45.30
C ALA A 95 -1.12 -23.28 46.49
N VAL A 96 -1.94 -22.83 47.44
CA VAL A 96 -1.53 -22.68 48.84
C VAL A 96 -2.66 -23.20 49.72
N ALA A 97 -2.38 -24.31 50.40
CA ALA A 97 -3.19 -24.86 51.48
C ALA A 97 -3.27 -23.90 52.67
N PRO A 98 -4.33 -23.96 53.49
CA PRO A 98 -4.19 -23.64 54.90
C PRO A 98 -4.50 -24.88 55.73
N GLY A 99 -3.49 -25.33 56.48
CA GLY A 99 -3.71 -26.22 57.59
C GLY A 99 -4.39 -25.49 58.74
N ARG A 100 -5.37 -26.14 59.35
CA ARG A 100 -5.56 -26.24 60.81
C ARG A 100 -6.62 -27.29 61.11
#